data_AF-A0A523MF58-F1
#
_entry.id   AF-A0A523MF58-F1
#
_cell.length_a   1.000
_cell.length_b   1.000
_cell.length_c   1.000
_cell.angle_alpha   90.00
_cell.angle_beta   90.00
_cell.angle_gamma   90.00
#
_symmetry.space_group_name_H-M   'P 1'
#
loop_
_entity.id
_entity.type
_entity.pdbx_description
1 polymer ?
#
loop_
_entity_poly.entity_id
_entity_poly.type
_entity_poly.pdbx_seq_one_letter_code
_entity_poly.pdbx_strand_id
1 'polypeptide(L)'
;MKTPSFLNGAALAFALSIAAAALFATLTMVIMPGVVMHWLIAGLGLAYTLYLLRQTVARVGRVTTVAVWCIGTVATWVFSPSLAMTLIIHVGMVWIIRVLYFSNGALPALLDLGLSALALAAGVWAAGQTGSVLLAVWSFFLVQALFGSLPRSLTKPALTRRVQESTERGMRLESDEDSFERAHRNAEAAVRRLSARS
;
A
#
# COMPACT_ATOMS: atom_id res chain seq x y z
N MET A 1 -8.40 -7.89 18.43
CA MET A 1 -8.14 -7.89 16.99
C MET A 1 -9.43 -7.49 16.28
N LYS A 2 -9.53 -6.24 15.80
CA LYS A 2 -10.77 -5.72 15.18
C LYS A 2 -10.56 -5.73 13.67
N THR A 3 -11.37 -6.53 12.97
CA THR A 3 -11.39 -6.60 11.51
C THR A 3 -11.66 -5.20 10.95
N PRO A 4 -10.85 -4.70 10.00
CA PRO A 4 -11.20 -3.46 9.31
C PRO A 4 -12.41 -3.74 8.42
N SER A 5 -13.58 -3.28 8.84
CA SER A 5 -14.80 -3.37 8.05
C SER A 5 -14.83 -2.24 7.01
N PHE A 6 -15.62 -2.43 5.95
CA PHE A 6 -15.99 -1.41 4.97
C PHE A 6 -16.30 -0.04 5.62
N LEU A 7 -16.92 -0.07 6.81
CA LEU A 7 -17.27 1.11 7.60
C LEU A 7 -16.06 1.98 7.97
N ASN A 8 -14.91 1.37 8.29
CA ASN A 8 -13.68 2.12 8.60
C ASN A 8 -13.12 2.82 7.35
N GLY A 9 -13.22 2.18 6.18
CA GLY A 9 -12.84 2.77 4.90
C GLY A 9 -13.73 3.94 4.52
N ALA A 10 -15.05 3.78 4.69
CA ALA A 10 -16.03 4.84 4.45
C ALA A 10 -15.87 6.02 5.43
N ALA A 11 -15.65 5.76 6.71
CA ALA A 11 -15.40 6.82 7.69
C ALA A 11 -14.11 7.59 7.39
N LEU A 12 -13.04 6.90 7.00
CA LEU A 12 -11.79 7.55 6.57
C LEU A 12 -11.98 8.36 5.29
N ALA A 13 -12.72 7.83 4.31
CA ALA A 13 -13.09 8.54 3.09
C ALA A 13 -13.82 9.85 3.40
N PHE A 14 -14.66 9.86 4.43
CA PHE A 14 -15.46 11.02 4.84
C PHE A 14 -14.57 12.07 5.49
N ALA A 15 -13.70 11.64 6.40
CA ALA A 15 -12.72 12.52 7.01
C ALA A 15 -11.79 13.15 5.97
N LEU A 16 -11.31 12.35 5.00
CA LEU A 16 -10.47 12.84 3.90
C LEU A 16 -11.23 13.79 2.97
N SER A 17 -12.51 13.54 2.67
CA SER A 17 -13.29 14.44 1.80
C SER A 17 -13.57 15.78 2.45
N ILE A 18 -13.88 15.81 3.75
CA ILE A 18 -14.02 17.05 4.52
C ILE A 18 -12.69 17.80 4.58
N ALA A 19 -11.60 17.10 4.91
CA ALA A 19 -10.27 17.71 4.98
C ALA A 19 -9.85 18.29 3.63
N ALA A 20 -10.07 17.55 2.53
CA ALA A 20 -9.76 18.02 1.19
C ALA A 20 -10.59 19.25 0.79
N ALA A 21 -11.89 19.26 1.10
CA ALA A 21 -12.76 20.39 0.83
C ALA A 21 -12.36 21.64 1.63
N ALA A 22 -12.04 21.48 2.92
CA ALA A 22 -11.58 22.56 3.79
C ALA A 22 -10.22 23.12 3.34
N LEU A 23 -9.26 22.24 3.01
CA LEU A 23 -7.97 22.66 2.45
C LEU A 23 -8.18 23.39 1.12
N PHE A 24 -9.02 22.86 0.23
CA PHE A 24 -9.29 23.52 -1.05
C PHE A 24 -9.82 24.93 -0.84
N ALA A 25 -10.86 25.09 -0.02
CA ALA A 25 -11.51 26.37 0.21
C ALA A 25 -10.58 27.41 0.87
N THR A 26 -9.67 26.99 1.74
CA THR A 26 -8.74 27.89 2.44
C THR A 26 -7.52 28.23 1.59
N LEU A 27 -6.93 27.26 0.89
CA LEU A 27 -5.76 27.51 0.04
C LEU A 27 -6.11 28.32 -1.21
N THR A 28 -7.30 28.15 -1.79
CA THR A 28 -7.71 28.91 -2.98
C THR A 28 -7.89 30.40 -2.71
N MET A 29 -8.00 30.83 -1.44
CA MET A 29 -8.00 32.24 -1.08
C MET A 29 -6.65 32.92 -1.33
N VAL A 30 -5.56 32.14 -1.32
CA VAL A 30 -4.18 32.66 -1.39
C VAL A 30 -3.46 32.16 -2.64
N ILE A 31 -3.78 30.96 -3.11
CA ILE A 31 -3.08 30.25 -4.19
C ILE A 31 -4.03 30.02 -5.36
N MET A 32 -3.50 30.07 -6.60
CA MET A 32 -4.28 29.76 -7.79
C MET A 32 -4.93 28.36 -7.70
N PRO A 33 -6.24 28.23 -8.02
CA PRO A 33 -6.97 26.97 -7.89
C PRO A 33 -6.32 25.77 -8.61
N GLY A 34 -5.69 26.02 -9.75
CA GLY A 34 -4.98 24.98 -10.50
C GLY A 34 -3.83 24.36 -9.70
N VAL A 35 -3.04 25.17 -8.99
CA VAL A 35 -1.93 24.68 -8.16
C VAL A 35 -2.46 23.91 -6.95
N VAL A 36 -3.52 24.40 -6.32
CA VAL A 36 -4.14 23.74 -5.15
C VAL A 36 -4.64 22.34 -5.53
N MET A 37 -5.20 22.16 -6.72
CA MET A 37 -5.65 20.83 -7.20
C MET A 37 -4.49 19.83 -7.33
N HIS A 38 -3.33 20.25 -7.84
CA HIS A 38 -2.16 19.38 -7.93
C HIS A 38 -1.69 18.93 -6.54
N TRP A 39 -1.70 19.84 -5.58
CA TRP A 39 -1.31 19.57 -4.19
C TRP A 39 -2.31 18.65 -3.49
N LEU A 40 -3.61 18.85 -3.73
CA LEU A 40 -4.64 17.97 -3.20
C LEU A 40 -4.51 16.56 -3.74
N ILE A 41 -4.35 16.38 -5.06
CA ILE A 41 -4.18 15.05 -5.68
C ILE A 41 -2.96 14.33 -5.06
N ALA A 42 -1.81 15.02 -4.98
CA ALA A 42 -0.60 14.45 -4.40
C ALA A 42 -0.75 14.12 -2.91
N GLY A 43 -1.36 15.02 -2.14
CA GLY A 43 -1.58 14.84 -0.70
C GLY A 43 -2.57 13.74 -0.37
N LEU A 44 -3.70 13.66 -1.09
CA LEU A 44 -4.70 12.60 -0.94
C LEU A 44 -4.12 11.23 -1.31
N GLY A 45 -3.37 11.16 -2.42
CA GLY A 45 -2.69 9.93 -2.81
C GLY A 45 -1.62 9.50 -1.80
N LEU A 46 -0.86 10.45 -1.22
CA LEU A 46 0.11 10.14 -0.17
C LEU A 46 -0.59 9.63 1.09
N ALA A 47 -1.64 10.31 1.55
CA ALA A 47 -2.41 9.92 2.73
C ALA A 47 -2.97 8.50 2.58
N TYR A 48 -3.48 8.18 1.40
CA TYR A 48 -3.98 6.85 1.08
C TYR A 48 -2.86 5.80 1.03
N THR A 49 -1.72 6.11 0.40
CA THR A 49 -0.52 5.26 0.42
C THR A 49 -0.06 4.99 1.85
N LEU A 50 0.01 6.00 2.71
CA LEU A 50 0.37 5.84 4.13
C LEU A 50 -0.63 4.97 4.89
N TYR A 51 -1.93 5.11 4.59
CA TYR A 51 -2.97 4.25 5.15
C TYR A 51 -2.77 2.78 4.75
N LEU A 52 -2.48 2.50 3.47
CA LEU A 52 -2.13 1.16 2.98
C LEU A 52 -0.88 0.61 3.69
N LEU A 53 0.18 1.43 3.79
CA LEU A 53 1.43 1.05 4.45
C LEU A 53 1.22 0.79 5.95
N ARG A 54 0.28 1.46 6.62
CA ARG A 54 -0.06 1.20 8.03
C ARG A 54 -0.73 -0.16 8.24
N GLN A 55 -1.37 -0.72 7.22
CA GLN A 55 -1.98 -2.03 7.31
C GLN A 55 -1.01 -3.19 7.05
N THR A 56 0.16 -2.95 6.45
CA THR A 56 1.14 -4.00 6.16
C THR A 56 2.13 -4.21 7.32
N VAL A 57 2.37 -5.47 7.65
CA VAL A 57 3.30 -5.90 8.73
C VAL A 57 4.78 -5.85 8.27
N ALA A 58 5.02 -5.86 6.96
CA ALA A 58 6.37 -5.80 6.39
C ALA A 58 6.98 -4.39 6.55
N ARG A 59 8.08 -4.29 7.32
CA ARG A 59 8.80 -3.01 7.53
C ARG A 59 9.69 -2.60 6.34
N VAL A 60 10.12 -3.57 5.53
CA VAL A 60 11.05 -3.35 4.42
C VAL A 60 10.28 -2.81 3.21
N GLY A 61 10.71 -1.66 2.67
CA GLY A 61 10.10 -1.02 1.49
C GLY A 61 9.17 0.17 1.77
N ARG A 62 8.79 0.44 3.03
CA ARG A 62 7.93 1.57 3.39
C ARG A 62 8.58 2.92 3.06
N VAL A 63 9.83 3.08 3.48
CA VAL A 63 10.62 4.29 3.21
C VAL A 63 10.82 4.48 1.71
N THR A 64 11.14 3.40 0.99
CA THR A 64 11.33 3.43 -0.47
C THR A 64 10.05 3.83 -1.19
N THR A 65 8.89 3.33 -0.75
CA THR A 65 7.59 3.68 -1.34
C THR A 65 7.26 5.16 -1.12
N VAL A 66 7.49 5.69 0.08
CA VAL A 66 7.30 7.11 0.37
C VAL A 66 8.29 7.97 -0.42
N ALA A 67 9.55 7.54 -0.53
CA ALA A 67 10.57 8.24 -1.32
C ALA A 67 10.18 8.30 -2.81
N VAL A 68 9.79 7.17 -3.40
CA VAL A 68 9.29 7.11 -4.79
C VAL A 68 8.08 8.01 -4.97
N TRP A 69 7.16 8.02 -3.98
CA TRP A 69 6.01 8.92 -4.01
C TRP A 69 6.42 10.39 -4.05
N CYS A 70 7.29 10.81 -3.13
CA CYS A 70 7.79 12.19 -3.08
C CYS A 70 8.52 12.58 -4.36
N ILE A 71 9.36 11.70 -4.91
CA ILE A 71 10.06 11.92 -6.18
C ILE A 71 9.05 12.10 -7.32
N GLY A 72 8.03 11.24 -7.40
CA GLY A 72 6.96 11.34 -8.39
C GLY A 72 6.21 12.67 -8.30
N THR A 73 5.86 13.10 -7.10
CA THR A 73 5.20 14.39 -6.87
C THR A 73 6.10 15.57 -7.29
N VAL A 74 7.38 15.56 -6.91
CA VAL A 74 8.33 16.61 -7.32
C VAL A 74 8.50 16.64 -8.84
N ALA A 75 8.60 15.47 -9.48
CA ALA A 75 8.67 15.38 -10.93
C ALA A 75 7.41 15.99 -11.59
N THR A 76 6.21 15.66 -11.12
CA THR A 76 4.99 16.29 -11.66
C THR A 76 4.97 17.79 -11.45
N TRP A 77 5.59 18.32 -10.41
CA TRP A 77 5.67 19.76 -10.22
C TRP A 77 6.65 20.41 -11.22
N VAL A 78 7.84 19.83 -11.39
CA VAL A 78 8.87 20.33 -12.31
C VAL A 78 8.41 20.30 -13.77
N PHE A 79 7.76 19.21 -14.20
CA PHE A 79 7.28 19.07 -15.56
C PHE A 79 5.95 19.79 -15.82
N SER A 80 5.24 20.22 -14.75
CA SER A 80 3.94 20.91 -14.82
C SER A 80 2.98 20.32 -15.87
N PRO A 81 2.70 19.01 -15.85
CA PRO A 81 1.82 18.38 -16.82
C PRO A 81 0.36 18.81 -16.59
N SER A 82 -0.50 18.54 -17.56
CA SER A 82 -1.93 18.83 -17.43
C SER A 82 -2.54 18.12 -16.21
N LEU A 83 -3.62 18.68 -15.64
CA LEU A 83 -4.29 18.13 -14.45
C LEU A 83 -4.68 16.65 -14.63
N ALA A 84 -5.14 16.28 -15.82
CA ALA A 84 -5.49 14.90 -16.15
C ALA A 84 -4.27 13.96 -16.09
N MET A 85 -3.12 14.39 -16.61
CA MET A 85 -1.89 13.60 -16.51
C MET A 85 -1.42 13.47 -15.07
N THR A 86 -1.45 14.55 -14.29
CA THR A 86 -1.12 14.51 -12.84
C THR A 86 -1.98 13.49 -12.10
N LEU A 87 -3.28 13.46 -12.40
CA LEU A 87 -4.24 12.53 -11.81
C LEU A 87 -3.92 11.07 -12.20
N ILE A 88 -3.70 10.81 -13.48
CA ILE A 88 -3.34 9.47 -13.99
C ILE A 88 -2.04 8.98 -13.39
N ILE A 89 -1.01 9.83 -13.30
CA ILE A 89 0.30 9.48 -12.72
C ILE A 89 0.13 9.05 -11.26
N HIS A 90 -0.52 9.88 -10.44
CA HIS A 90 -0.66 9.58 -9.00
C HIS A 90 -1.57 8.37 -8.76
N VAL A 91 -2.67 8.22 -9.50
CA VAL A 91 -3.54 7.04 -9.39
C VAL A 91 -2.83 5.77 -9.87
N GLY A 92 -2.09 5.84 -10.98
CA GLY A 92 -1.26 4.74 -11.48
C GLY A 92 -0.18 4.34 -10.47
N MET A 93 0.43 5.31 -9.79
CA MET A 93 1.42 5.05 -8.74
C MET A 93 0.80 4.33 -7.53
N VAL A 94 -0.40 4.76 -7.08
CA VAL A 94 -1.17 4.04 -6.04
C VAL A 94 -1.49 2.61 -6.49
N TRP A 95 -1.91 2.44 -7.74
CA TRP A 95 -2.21 1.13 -8.31
C TRP A 95 -0.98 0.22 -8.32
N ILE A 96 0.18 0.69 -8.79
CA ILE A 96 1.44 -0.09 -8.76
C ILE A 96 1.80 -0.49 -7.34
N ILE A 97 1.70 0.42 -6.38
CA ILE A 97 1.96 0.13 -4.96
C ILE A 97 1.00 -0.96 -4.47
N ARG A 98 -0.29 -0.88 -4.83
CA ARG A 98 -1.28 -1.88 -4.41
C ARG A 98 -1.02 -3.24 -5.03
N VAL A 99 -0.67 -3.30 -6.32
CA VAL A 99 -0.27 -4.53 -7.01
C VAL A 99 0.96 -5.14 -6.36
N LEU A 100 1.99 -4.34 -6.07
CA LEU A 100 3.25 -4.80 -5.50
C LEU A 100 3.07 -5.36 -4.07
N TYR A 101 2.23 -4.71 -3.26
CA TYR A 101 2.03 -5.11 -1.87
C TYR A 101 0.96 -6.18 -1.68
N PHE A 102 -0.05 -6.27 -2.53
CA PHE A 102 -1.23 -7.11 -2.28
C PHE A 102 -1.57 -8.14 -3.36
N SER A 103 -1.10 -8.02 -4.61
CA SER A 103 -1.51 -8.98 -5.66
C SER A 103 -0.55 -10.18 -5.78
N ASN A 104 -1.11 -11.39 -5.82
CA ASN A 104 -0.41 -12.65 -6.12
C ASN A 104 -0.94 -13.27 -7.43
N GLY A 105 -0.94 -12.51 -8.52
CA GLY A 105 -1.42 -12.91 -9.85
C GLY A 105 -1.88 -11.72 -10.72
N ALA A 106 -2.04 -11.95 -12.03
CA ALA A 106 -2.46 -10.92 -12.99
C ALA A 106 -3.96 -10.54 -12.86
N LEU A 107 -4.82 -11.50 -12.47
CA LEU A 107 -6.27 -11.28 -12.35
C LEU A 107 -6.65 -10.29 -11.23
N PRO A 108 -6.09 -10.37 -9.99
CA PRO A 108 -6.32 -9.34 -8.98
C PRO A 108 -5.80 -7.96 -9.38
N ALA A 109 -4.70 -7.89 -10.14
CA ALA A 109 -4.14 -6.62 -10.61
C ALA A 109 -5.04 -5.92 -11.65
N LEU A 110 -5.67 -6.72 -12.53
CA LEU A 110 -6.66 -6.25 -13.51
C LEU A 110 -7.96 -5.77 -12.85
N LEU A 111 -8.46 -6.51 -11.84
CA LEU A 111 -9.63 -6.07 -11.06
C LEU A 111 -9.34 -4.77 -10.31
N ASP A 112 -8.14 -4.64 -9.76
CA ASP A 112 -7.74 -3.42 -9.06
C ASP A 112 -7.56 -2.22 -10.00
N LEU A 113 -7.07 -2.46 -11.22
CA LEU A 113 -7.01 -1.46 -12.27
C LEU A 113 -8.42 -1.02 -12.69
N GLY A 114 -9.31 -1.99 -12.93
CA GLY A 114 -10.71 -1.72 -13.28
C GLY A 114 -11.44 -0.93 -12.20
N LEU A 115 -11.22 -1.28 -10.93
CA LEU A 115 -11.81 -0.56 -9.80
C LEU A 115 -11.22 0.86 -9.64
N SER A 116 -9.91 1.02 -9.87
CA SER A 116 -9.26 2.33 -9.85
C SER A 116 -9.75 3.23 -10.99
N ALA A 117 -9.97 2.66 -12.18
CA ALA A 117 -10.58 3.34 -13.30
C ALA A 117 -12.05 3.73 -13.02
N LEU A 118 -12.83 2.81 -12.43
CA LEU A 118 -14.22 3.08 -12.05
C LEU A 118 -14.31 4.18 -10.98
N ALA A 119 -13.43 4.16 -9.99
CA ALA A 119 -13.36 5.20 -8.95
C ALA A 119 -13.02 6.56 -9.55
N LEU A 120 -12.05 6.60 -10.47
CA LEU A 120 -11.69 7.78 -11.25
C LEU A 120 -12.88 8.32 -12.03
N ALA A 121 -13.58 7.45 -12.78
CA ALA A 121 -14.75 7.82 -13.55
C ALA A 121 -15.86 8.39 -12.67
N ALA A 122 -16.14 7.75 -11.52
CA ALA A 122 -17.13 8.23 -10.56
C ALA A 122 -16.76 9.61 -9.98
N GLY A 123 -15.48 9.81 -9.61
CA GLY A 123 -14.99 11.09 -9.09
C GLY A 123 -15.04 12.21 -10.14
N VAL A 124 -14.61 11.94 -11.37
CA VAL A 124 -14.65 12.90 -12.48
C VAL A 124 -16.09 13.23 -12.86
N TRP A 125 -16.97 12.24 -12.91
CA TRP A 125 -18.39 12.45 -13.18
C TRP A 125 -19.06 13.30 -12.09
N ALA A 126 -18.81 12.99 -10.81
CA ALA A 126 -19.32 13.79 -9.70
C ALA A 126 -18.79 15.24 -9.75
N ALA A 127 -17.51 15.42 -10.05
CA ALA A 127 -16.91 16.74 -10.22
C ALA A 127 -17.55 17.52 -11.38
N GLY A 128 -17.77 16.87 -12.52
CA GLY A 128 -18.38 17.48 -13.70
C GLY A 128 -19.84 17.89 -13.49
N GLN A 129 -20.60 17.13 -12.71
CA GLN A 129 -22.02 17.39 -12.48
C GLN A 129 -22.28 18.40 -11.36
N THR A 130 -21.46 18.38 -10.30
CA THR A 130 -21.71 19.20 -9.08
C THR A 130 -20.71 20.33 -8.85
N GLY A 131 -19.53 20.29 -9.50
CA GLY A 131 -18.43 21.22 -9.21
C GLY A 131 -17.84 21.08 -7.80
N SER A 132 -18.28 20.08 -7.01
CA SER A 132 -17.91 19.95 -5.61
C SER A 132 -16.75 18.98 -5.42
N VAL A 133 -15.62 19.51 -4.91
CA VAL A 133 -14.42 18.72 -4.55
C VAL A 133 -14.74 17.67 -3.50
N LEU A 134 -15.64 17.99 -2.57
CA LEU A 134 -16.06 17.06 -1.51
C LEU A 134 -16.69 15.81 -2.11
N LEU A 135 -17.66 15.97 -3.02
CA LEU A 135 -18.36 14.85 -3.65
C LEU A 135 -17.45 14.05 -4.57
N ALA A 136 -16.55 14.71 -5.29
CA ALA A 136 -15.57 14.04 -6.15
C ALA A 136 -14.65 13.13 -5.33
N VAL A 137 -14.07 13.66 -4.24
CA VAL A 137 -13.20 12.90 -3.34
C VAL A 137 -13.98 11.79 -2.64
N TRP A 138 -15.16 12.10 -2.11
CA TRP A 138 -16.03 11.12 -1.46
C TRP A 138 -16.38 9.94 -2.36
N SER A 139 -16.80 10.22 -3.61
CA SER A 139 -17.18 9.19 -4.58
C SER A 139 -15.99 8.32 -4.97
N PHE A 140 -14.82 8.95 -5.21
CA PHE A 140 -13.59 8.22 -5.51
C PHE A 140 -13.23 7.26 -4.36
N PHE A 141 -13.14 7.76 -3.12
CA PHE A 141 -12.74 6.94 -1.98
C PHE A 141 -13.79 5.90 -1.58
N LEU A 142 -15.09 6.14 -1.81
CA LEU A 142 -16.15 5.14 -1.61
C LEU A 142 -15.95 3.92 -2.51
N VAL A 143 -15.71 4.14 -3.79
CA VAL A 143 -15.45 3.05 -4.75
C VAL A 143 -14.14 2.34 -4.40
N GLN A 144 -13.13 3.06 -3.93
CA GLN A 144 -11.88 2.47 -3.45
C GLN A 144 -12.07 1.64 -2.16
N ALA A 145 -12.96 2.05 -1.26
CA ALA A 145 -13.25 1.33 -0.02
C ALA A 145 -13.93 -0.03 -0.26
N LEU A 146 -14.59 -0.20 -1.41
CA LEU A 146 -15.19 -1.48 -1.83
C LEU A 146 -14.14 -2.59 -2.04
N PHE A 147 -12.88 -2.24 -2.35
CA PHE A 147 -11.80 -3.23 -2.41
C PHE A 147 -11.52 -3.87 -1.04
N GLY A 148 -11.75 -3.12 0.05
CA GLY A 148 -11.55 -3.59 1.42
C GLY A 148 -12.50 -4.71 1.85
N SER A 149 -13.63 -4.90 1.15
CA SER A 149 -14.60 -5.97 1.40
C SER A 149 -14.29 -7.29 0.71
N LEU A 150 -13.27 -7.37 -0.16
CA LEU A 150 -12.88 -8.65 -0.74
C LEU A 150 -12.26 -9.58 0.34
N PRO A 151 -12.68 -10.86 0.41
CA PRO A 151 -12.19 -11.81 1.41
C PRO A 151 -10.66 -11.92 1.37
N ARG A 152 -10.00 -11.52 2.47
CA ARG A 152 -8.54 -11.57 2.65
C ARG A 152 -7.95 -12.98 2.65
N SER A 153 -8.77 -14.04 2.52
CA SER A 153 -8.29 -15.43 2.45
C SER A 153 -7.50 -15.74 1.18
N LEU A 154 -7.62 -14.93 0.12
CA LEU A 154 -6.89 -15.10 -1.14
C LEU A 154 -5.65 -14.19 -1.28
N THR A 155 -5.41 -13.30 -0.31
CA THR A 155 -4.47 -12.17 -0.46
C THR A 155 -3.42 -12.18 0.64
N LYS A 156 -2.65 -13.27 0.76
CA LYS A 156 -1.38 -13.19 1.50
C LYS A 156 -0.38 -12.40 0.64
N PRO A 157 0.17 -11.28 1.13
CA PRO A 157 1.09 -10.44 0.36
C PRO A 157 2.29 -11.26 -0.16
N ALA A 158 2.60 -11.14 -1.45
CA ALA A 158 3.74 -11.83 -2.05
C ALA A 158 5.08 -11.41 -1.40
N LEU A 159 5.20 -10.13 -1.00
CA LEU A 159 6.36 -9.62 -0.28
C LEU A 159 6.46 -10.19 1.15
N THR A 160 5.33 -10.29 1.86
CA THR A 160 5.31 -10.90 3.20
C THR A 160 5.61 -12.39 3.11
N ARG A 161 5.12 -13.09 2.08
CA ARG A 161 5.48 -14.49 1.82
C ARG A 161 6.96 -14.65 1.51
N ARG A 162 7.54 -13.84 0.62
CA ARG A 162 8.99 -13.92 0.31
C ARG A 162 9.86 -13.58 1.51
N VAL A 163 9.52 -12.53 2.26
CA VAL A 163 10.26 -12.14 3.46
C VAL A 163 10.14 -13.24 4.52
N GLN A 164 8.94 -13.77 4.74
CA GLN A 164 8.73 -14.87 5.68
C GLN A 164 9.43 -16.16 5.23
N GLU A 165 9.40 -16.52 3.94
CA GLU A 165 10.15 -17.65 3.39
C GLU A 165 11.67 -17.44 3.54
N SER A 166 12.20 -16.22 3.39
CA SER A 166 13.62 -15.94 3.64
C SER A 166 14.00 -15.99 5.12
N THR A 167 13.12 -15.53 6.02
CA THR A 167 13.34 -15.63 7.47
C THR A 167 13.19 -17.07 7.97
N GLU A 168 12.22 -17.83 7.45
CA GLU A 168 12.05 -19.26 7.73
C GLU A 168 13.19 -20.09 7.12
N ARG A 169 13.73 -19.71 5.96
CA ARG A 169 14.92 -20.35 5.38
C ARG A 169 16.18 -20.03 6.19
N GLY A 170 16.32 -18.81 6.71
CA GLY A 170 17.40 -18.43 7.64
C GLY A 170 17.32 -19.20 8.97
N MET A 171 16.14 -19.27 9.59
CA MET A 171 15.90 -20.07 10.80
C MET A 171 16.06 -21.57 10.57
N ARG A 172 15.72 -22.08 9.38
CA ARG A 172 15.97 -23.49 9.03
C ARG A 172 17.45 -23.78 8.89
N LEU A 173 18.26 -22.86 8.36
CA LEU A 173 19.71 -23.04 8.27
C LEU A 173 20.36 -23.06 9.67
N GLU A 174 19.98 -22.14 10.57
CA GLU A 174 20.40 -22.19 11.98
C GLU A 174 19.95 -23.48 12.68
N SER A 175 18.71 -23.91 12.47
CA SER A 175 18.18 -25.14 13.08
C SER A 175 18.85 -26.41 12.54
N ASP A 176 19.26 -26.42 11.27
CA ASP A 176 19.96 -27.56 10.68
C ASP A 176 21.39 -27.62 11.20
N GLU A 177 22.05 -26.47 11.34
CA GLU A 177 23.39 -26.34 11.90
C GLU A 177 23.43 -26.76 13.40
N ASP A 178 22.42 -26.37 14.18
CA ASP A 178 22.22 -26.85 15.56
C ASP A 178 21.96 -28.37 15.65
N SER A 179 21.25 -28.92 14.67
CA SER A 179 20.97 -30.36 14.56
C SER A 179 22.25 -31.14 14.25
N PHE A 180 23.06 -30.65 13.31
CA PHE A 180 24.36 -31.23 12.96
C PHE A 180 25.35 -31.16 14.12
N GLU A 181 25.46 -30.03 14.83
CA GLU A 181 26.31 -29.92 16.01
C GLU A 181 25.87 -30.89 17.13
N ARG A 182 24.56 -31.02 17.37
CA ARG A 182 24.04 -31.99 18.35
C ARG A 182 24.37 -33.42 17.96
N ALA A 183 24.25 -33.77 16.69
CA ALA A 183 24.62 -35.09 16.18
C ALA A 183 26.12 -35.36 16.36
N HIS A 184 26.97 -34.37 16.07
CA HIS A 184 28.43 -34.47 16.24
C HIS A 184 28.85 -34.67 17.70
N ARG A 185 28.30 -33.88 18.62
CA ARG A 185 28.56 -34.01 20.08
C ARG A 185 28.14 -35.39 20.61
N ASN A 186 27.02 -35.92 20.15
CA ASN A 186 26.57 -37.26 20.52
C ASN A 186 27.50 -38.36 19.98
N ALA A 187 28.00 -38.22 18.75
CA ALA A 187 28.95 -39.16 18.17
C ALA A 187 30.28 -39.16 18.95
N GLU A 188 30.82 -37.99 19.30
CA GLU A 188 32.03 -37.92 20.13
C GLU A 188 31.84 -38.54 21.52
N ALA A 189 30.70 -38.28 22.16
CA ALA A 189 30.40 -38.84 23.47
C ALA A 189 30.30 -40.38 23.43
N ALA A 190 29.74 -40.94 22.35
CA ALA A 190 29.68 -42.38 22.14
C ALA A 190 31.08 -42.99 21.96
N VAL A 191 31.94 -42.36 21.16
CA VAL A 191 33.32 -42.82 20.94
C VAL A 191 34.14 -42.78 22.24
N ARG A 192 34.05 -41.70 23.03
CA ARG A 192 34.73 -41.60 24.33
C ARG A 192 34.27 -42.69 25.32
N ARG A 193 32.99 -43.06 25.29
CA ARG A 193 32.47 -44.15 26.13
C ARG A 193 32.98 -45.52 25.69
N LEU A 194 33.16 -45.74 24.39
CA LEU A 194 33.72 -46.98 23.86
C LEU A 194 35.22 -47.09 24.16
N SER A 195 35.98 -46.00 24.03
CA SER A 195 37.42 -45.99 24.32
C SER A 195 37.74 -46.07 25.82
N ALA A 196 36.85 -45.62 26.70
CA ALA A 196 37.02 -45.74 28.15
C ALA A 196 36.63 -47.12 28.71
N ARG A 197 36.06 -48.00 27.89
CA ARG A 197 35.57 -49.33 28.29
C ARG A 197 36.41 -50.48 27.70
N SER A 198 37.46 -50.15 26.95
CA SER A 198 38.54 -51.05 26.52
C SER A 198 39.77 -50.87 27.39
#